data_AF-A0A2M8EFF5-F1
#
_entry.id   AF-A0A2M8EFF5-F1
#
_cell.length_a   1.000
_cell.length_b   1.000
_cell.length_c   1.000
_cell.angle_alpha   90.00
_cell.angle_beta   90.00
_cell.angle_gamma   90.00
#
_symmetry.space_group_name_H-M   'P 1'
#
loop_
_entity.id
_entity.type
_entity.pdbx_description
1 polymer ?
#
loop_
_entity_poly.entity_id
_entity_poly.type
_entity_poly.pdbx_seq_one_letter_code
_entity_poly.pdbx_strand_id
1 'polypeptide(L)'
;MPAQPTPICYQVRVGDLHAHLFAVTLTIAKPAADQTVSLPVWIPGSYLVREFAKHLQRLQATQNSRSVALTQLDKCSWQVHCSPGKPLTLRYEIYAFDNSVRSAWLDSGRGFFNGTSVCLRVHGQEDTPHQLTLAAPGWPTGWQVATALSPLKVNKSGFGHYLAASYDELVDSPVELGAFWSGSFTACGVPHRFVVAAASASFDGARLLADVQTICEAEINFWHAQAAGAKTKQTKTKAPHDR
;
A
#
# COMPACT_ATOMS: atom_id res chain seq x y z
N MET A 1 4.12 18.45 -20.60
CA MET A 1 5.35 18.42 -19.79
C MET A 1 5.73 16.96 -19.58
N PRO A 2 6.99 16.53 -19.77
CA PRO A 2 7.38 15.17 -19.39
C PRO A 2 7.13 15.01 -17.89
N ALA A 3 6.50 13.90 -17.50
CA ALA A 3 6.27 13.57 -16.09
C ALA A 3 7.63 13.59 -15.37
N GLN A 4 7.77 14.45 -14.37
CA GLN A 4 8.95 14.36 -13.50
C GLN A 4 8.92 12.97 -12.85
N PRO A 5 10.04 12.23 -12.87
CA PRO A 5 10.08 10.94 -12.21
C PRO A 5 9.79 11.12 -10.73
N THR A 6 8.84 10.34 -10.21
CA THR A 6 8.50 10.29 -8.79
C THR A 6 9.79 10.06 -7.98
N PRO A 7 10.03 10.84 -6.91
CA PRO A 7 11.31 10.81 -6.21
C PRO A 7 11.61 9.45 -5.58
N ILE A 8 10.58 8.75 -5.09
CA ILE A 8 10.68 7.43 -4.46
C ILE A 8 9.81 6.43 -5.22
N CYS A 9 10.44 5.36 -5.70
CA CYS A 9 9.76 4.32 -6.48
C CYS A 9 10.06 2.93 -5.90
N TYR A 10 9.01 2.19 -5.55
CA TYR A 10 9.07 0.79 -5.18
C TYR A 10 8.59 -0.06 -6.36
N GLN A 11 9.30 -1.15 -6.61
CA GLN A 11 8.84 -2.24 -7.47
C GLN A 11 8.81 -3.50 -6.64
N VAL A 12 7.63 -4.11 -6.52
CA VAL A 12 7.43 -5.39 -5.86
C VAL A 12 7.10 -6.42 -6.94
N ARG A 13 7.76 -7.58 -6.88
CA ARG A 13 7.55 -8.72 -7.78
C ARG A 13 7.62 -10.02 -7.00
N VAL A 14 7.15 -11.10 -7.61
CA VAL A 14 7.45 -12.45 -7.16
C VAL A 14 8.96 -12.66 -7.24
N GLY A 15 9.58 -12.96 -6.10
CA GLY A 15 10.95 -13.50 -6.05
C GLY A 15 10.91 -15.01 -6.23
N ASP A 16 10.15 -15.69 -5.36
CA ASP A 16 9.92 -17.14 -5.39
C ASP A 16 8.62 -17.48 -4.62
N LEU A 17 7.65 -18.10 -5.28
CA LEU A 17 6.36 -18.46 -4.66
C LEU A 17 6.49 -19.60 -3.66
N HIS A 18 7.39 -20.56 -3.90
CA HIS A 18 7.54 -21.75 -3.06
C HIS A 18 8.44 -21.48 -1.85
N ALA A 19 9.30 -20.47 -1.94
CA ALA A 19 10.06 -19.95 -0.81
C ALA A 19 9.38 -18.76 -0.09
N HIS A 20 8.18 -18.35 -0.55
CA HIS A 20 7.41 -17.24 0.02
C HIS A 20 8.18 -15.90 -0.01
N LEU A 21 8.86 -15.60 -1.11
CA LEU A 21 9.72 -14.43 -1.24
C LEU A 21 9.13 -13.39 -2.21
N PHE A 22 8.87 -12.20 -1.70
CA PHE A 22 8.81 -11.00 -2.54
C PHE A 22 10.22 -10.50 -2.83
N ALA A 23 10.47 -10.08 -4.06
CA ALA A 23 11.65 -9.30 -4.39
C ALA A 23 11.26 -7.83 -4.56
N VAL A 24 11.99 -6.95 -3.89
CA VAL A 24 11.70 -5.51 -3.84
C VAL A 24 12.88 -4.73 -4.40
N THR A 25 12.58 -3.74 -5.24
CA THR A 25 13.54 -2.72 -5.67
C THR A 25 13.01 -1.35 -5.26
N LEU A 26 13.79 -0.62 -4.48
CA LEU A 26 13.53 0.76 -4.09
C LEU A 26 14.53 1.67 -4.83
N THR A 27 14.00 2.63 -5.60
CA THR A 27 14.80 3.67 -6.25
C THR A 27 14.52 5.01 -5.57
N ILE A 28 15.59 5.67 -5.12
CA ILE A 28 15.58 7.00 -4.51
C ILE A 28 16.29 7.93 -5.50
N ALA A 29 15.53 8.80 -6.16
CA ALA A 29 16.05 9.66 -7.22
C ALA A 29 17.08 10.68 -6.71
N LYS A 30 16.86 11.21 -5.51
CA LYS A 30 17.69 12.23 -4.86
C LYS A 30 18.01 11.80 -3.41
N PRO A 31 18.93 10.85 -3.19
CA PRO A 31 19.28 10.44 -1.84
C PRO A 31 20.11 11.53 -1.13
N ALA A 32 20.02 11.56 0.20
CA ALA A 32 21.02 12.26 1.01
C ALA A 32 22.38 11.56 0.94
N ALA A 33 23.49 12.23 1.28
CA ALA A 33 24.83 11.61 1.25
C ALA A 33 24.88 10.32 2.10
N ASP A 34 24.36 10.39 3.32
CA ASP A 34 24.17 9.23 4.19
C ASP A 34 22.68 8.93 4.33
N GLN A 35 22.09 8.40 3.25
CA GLN A 35 20.66 8.11 3.23
C GLN A 35 20.33 7.01 4.24
N THR A 36 19.49 7.36 5.23
CA THR A 36 18.96 6.38 6.18
C THR A 36 17.66 5.82 5.64
N VAL A 37 17.49 4.50 5.77
CA VAL A 37 16.24 3.80 5.49
C VAL A 37 15.89 2.90 6.67
N SER A 38 14.61 2.68 6.90
CA SER A 38 14.16 1.75 7.94
C SER A 38 12.91 1.00 7.53
N LEU A 39 12.62 -0.11 8.21
CA LEU A 39 11.33 -0.77 8.11
C LEU A 39 10.57 -0.55 9.42
N PRO A 40 9.27 -0.19 9.39
CA PRO A 40 8.46 -0.07 10.59
C PRO A 40 8.55 -1.32 11.48
N VAL A 41 8.49 -1.14 12.80
CA VAL A 41 8.48 -2.26 13.76
C VAL A 41 7.07 -2.67 14.19
N TRP A 42 6.04 -1.94 13.76
CA TRP A 42 4.62 -2.16 14.03
C TRP A 42 3.77 -1.56 12.89
N ILE A 43 2.46 -1.78 12.92
CA ILE A 43 1.50 -1.27 11.93
C ILE A 43 0.32 -0.57 12.63
N PRO A 44 -0.17 0.59 12.11
CA PRO A 44 -1.39 1.23 12.60
C PRO A 44 -2.55 0.24 12.74
N GLY A 45 -3.35 0.40 13.80
CA GLY A 45 -4.44 -0.52 14.14
C GLY A 45 -4.02 -1.81 14.88
N SER A 46 -2.72 -2.13 14.98
CA SER A 46 -2.20 -3.25 15.79
C SER A 46 -1.04 -2.80 16.69
N TYR A 47 -1.36 -2.33 17.89
CA TYR A 47 -0.42 -1.76 18.87
C TYR A 47 0.46 -2.81 19.58
N LEU A 48 1.31 -3.48 18.81
CA LEU A 48 2.30 -4.43 19.31
C LEU A 48 3.51 -4.43 18.38
N VAL A 49 4.72 -4.40 18.95
CA VAL A 49 5.97 -4.54 18.21
C VAL A 49 6.01 -5.94 17.55
N ARG A 50 6.25 -5.96 16.24
CA ARG A 50 6.30 -7.15 15.37
C ARG A 50 7.69 -7.45 14.80
N GLU A 51 8.57 -6.45 14.77
CA GLU A 51 9.93 -6.52 14.22
C GLU A 51 9.92 -7.00 12.75
N PHE A 52 9.21 -6.32 11.84
CA PHE A 52 9.07 -6.76 10.44
C PHE A 52 10.41 -6.94 9.72
N ALA A 53 11.44 -6.18 10.12
CA ALA A 53 12.79 -6.26 9.57
C ALA A 53 13.42 -7.66 9.65
N LYS A 54 12.97 -8.54 10.55
CA LYS A 54 13.43 -9.94 10.63
C LYS A 54 13.14 -10.74 9.35
N HIS A 55 12.21 -10.29 8.52
CA HIS A 55 11.84 -10.93 7.25
C HIS A 55 12.61 -10.36 6.05
N LEU A 56 13.33 -9.25 6.24
CA LEU A 56 14.11 -8.61 5.20
C LEU A 56 15.47 -9.29 5.06
N GLN A 57 15.81 -9.69 3.84
CA GLN A 57 17.06 -10.37 3.55
C GLN A 57 17.71 -9.85 2.27
N ARG A 58 19.02 -10.12 2.15
CA ARG A 58 19.84 -9.80 0.96
C ARG A 58 19.76 -8.32 0.56
N LEU A 59 19.73 -7.41 1.53
CA LEU A 59 19.75 -5.97 1.27
C LEU A 59 21.06 -5.55 0.62
N GLN A 60 20.95 -4.95 -0.55
CA GLN A 60 22.07 -4.45 -1.35
C GLN A 60 21.75 -3.06 -1.85
N ALA A 61 22.76 -2.19 -1.90
CA ALA A 61 22.66 -0.82 -2.38
C ALA A 61 23.57 -0.63 -3.59
N THR A 62 23.09 0.08 -4.61
CA THR A 62 23.87 0.39 -5.81
C THR A 62 23.62 1.82 -6.32
N GLN A 63 24.64 2.42 -6.90
CA GLN A 63 24.56 3.67 -7.68
C GLN A 63 25.33 3.49 -8.98
N ASN A 64 24.71 3.82 -10.12
CA ASN A 64 25.30 3.61 -11.46
C ASN A 64 25.90 2.20 -11.63
N SER A 65 25.16 1.18 -11.19
CA SER A 65 25.57 -0.24 -11.21
C SER A 65 26.77 -0.61 -10.35
N ARG A 66 27.30 0.30 -9.53
CA ARG A 66 28.35 0.01 -8.55
C ARG A 66 27.75 -0.21 -7.17
N SER A 67 28.25 -1.20 -6.45
CA SER A 67 27.87 -1.44 -5.06
C SER A 67 28.21 -0.23 -4.19
N VAL A 68 27.31 0.08 -3.25
CA VAL A 68 27.46 1.17 -2.29
C VAL A 68 27.47 0.56 -0.89
N ALA A 69 28.36 1.07 -0.03
CA ALA A 69 28.48 0.59 1.33
C ALA A 69 27.17 0.83 2.11
N LEU A 70 26.78 -0.17 2.89
CA LEU A 70 25.56 -0.17 3.67
C LEU A 70 25.89 -0.67 5.08
N THR A 71 25.47 0.10 6.08
CA THR A 71 25.71 -0.17 7.49
C THR A 71 24.38 -0.38 8.17
N GLN A 72 24.17 -1.55 8.78
CA GLN A 72 23.01 -1.76 9.65
C GLN A 72 23.27 -1.05 10.98
N LEU A 73 22.39 -0.11 11.35
CA LEU A 73 22.56 0.69 12.57
C LEU A 73 21.89 0.01 13.77
N ASP A 74 20.72 -0.60 13.54
CA ASP A 74 19.95 -1.33 14.54
C ASP A 74 19.12 -2.46 13.90
N LYS A 75 18.15 -3.01 14.63
CA LYS A 75 17.30 -4.12 14.17
C LYS A 75 16.51 -3.83 12.89
N CYS A 76 16.21 -2.56 12.62
CA CYS A 76 15.27 -2.14 11.60
C CYS A 76 15.72 -0.95 10.75
N SER A 77 16.91 -0.39 11.00
CA SER A 77 17.44 0.74 10.25
C SER A 77 18.82 0.48 9.65
N TRP A 78 19.04 1.08 8.47
CA TRP A 78 20.28 0.99 7.71
C TRP A 78 20.67 2.37 7.18
N GLN A 79 21.97 2.65 7.18
CA GLN A 79 22.57 3.81 6.55
C GLN A 79 23.27 3.40 5.26
N VAL A 80 23.04 4.16 4.19
CA VAL A 80 23.66 3.93 2.89
C VAL A 80 24.56 5.11 2.55
N HIS A 81 25.86 4.84 2.39
CA HIS A 81 26.89 5.84 2.14
C HIS A 81 26.99 6.16 0.65
N CYS A 82 26.09 7.00 0.15
CA CYS A 82 25.89 7.22 -1.27
C CYS A 82 26.30 8.63 -1.73
N SER A 83 26.64 8.79 -3.00
CA SER A 83 26.97 10.09 -3.56
C SER A 83 25.70 10.90 -3.84
N PRO A 84 25.58 12.15 -3.34
CA PRO A 84 24.50 13.05 -3.75
C PRO A 84 24.45 13.24 -5.27
N GLY A 85 23.25 13.48 -5.80
CA GLY A 85 23.04 13.74 -7.23
C GLY A 85 23.04 12.51 -8.14
N LYS A 86 23.24 11.30 -7.59
CA LYS A 86 23.07 10.03 -8.31
C LYS A 86 21.92 9.23 -7.68
N PRO A 87 20.97 8.70 -8.47
CA PRO A 87 19.92 7.85 -7.93
C PRO A 87 20.48 6.64 -7.19
N LEU A 88 19.98 6.40 -5.98
CA LEU A 88 20.30 5.22 -5.19
C LEU A 88 19.27 4.13 -5.45
N THR A 89 19.71 2.91 -5.70
CA THR A 89 18.84 1.74 -5.86
C THR A 89 19.16 0.70 -4.79
N LEU A 90 18.16 0.38 -3.96
CA LEU A 90 18.22 -0.73 -3.01
C LEU A 90 17.46 -1.93 -3.56
N ARG A 91 18.02 -3.13 -3.41
CA ARG A 91 17.38 -4.40 -3.74
C ARG A 91 17.41 -5.31 -2.52
N TYR A 92 16.31 -5.97 -2.24
CA TYR A 92 16.15 -6.88 -1.11
C TYR A 92 15.02 -7.86 -1.37
N GLU A 93 14.90 -8.86 -0.51
CA GLU A 93 13.81 -9.81 -0.49
C GLU A 93 13.09 -9.73 0.85
N ILE A 94 11.80 -10.06 0.85
CA ILE A 94 10.96 -10.16 2.04
C ILE A 94 10.37 -11.57 2.11
N TYR A 95 10.64 -12.27 3.21
CA TYR A 95 9.96 -13.52 3.52
C TYR A 95 8.53 -13.26 4.01
N ALA A 96 7.56 -13.74 3.25
CA ALA A 96 6.13 -13.44 3.37
C ALA A 96 5.33 -14.71 3.63
N PHE A 97 5.44 -15.26 4.85
CA PHE A 97 4.71 -16.46 5.26
C PHE A 97 4.01 -16.28 6.62
N ASP A 98 3.45 -15.10 6.85
CA ASP A 98 2.61 -14.79 8.00
C ASP A 98 1.17 -14.63 7.53
N ASN A 99 0.33 -15.62 7.83
CA ASN A 99 -1.09 -15.61 7.45
C ASN A 99 -1.89 -14.70 8.38
N SER A 100 -1.65 -13.39 8.30
CA SER A 100 -2.42 -12.40 9.01
C SER A 100 -2.60 -11.12 8.20
N VAL A 101 -3.55 -10.29 8.62
CA VAL A 101 -3.84 -9.00 7.97
C VAL A 101 -2.77 -7.92 8.22
N ARG A 102 -1.69 -8.23 8.95
CA ARG A 102 -0.78 -7.23 9.55
C ARG A 102 0.59 -7.15 8.89
N SER A 103 0.98 -8.15 8.10
CA SER A 103 2.33 -8.29 7.55
C SER A 103 2.26 -8.66 6.07
N ALA A 104 2.80 -9.81 5.67
CA ALA A 104 2.85 -10.27 4.28
C ALA A 104 2.70 -11.79 4.16
N TRP A 105 2.03 -12.22 3.08
CA TRP A 105 1.83 -13.60 2.66
C TRP A 105 2.11 -13.72 1.17
N LEU A 106 2.77 -14.80 0.75
CA LEU A 106 2.94 -15.15 -0.65
C LEU A 106 3.05 -16.66 -0.83
N ASP A 107 2.16 -17.24 -1.60
CA ASP A 107 2.28 -18.61 -2.11
C ASP A 107 1.76 -18.69 -3.55
N SER A 108 1.59 -19.91 -4.07
CA SER A 108 1.10 -20.13 -5.45
C SER A 108 -0.36 -19.71 -5.67
N GLY A 109 -1.15 -19.52 -4.62
CA GLY A 109 -2.58 -19.19 -4.69
C GLY A 109 -2.91 -17.73 -4.35
N ARG A 110 -2.11 -17.08 -3.50
CA ARG A 110 -2.38 -15.72 -3.00
C ARG A 110 -1.10 -14.96 -2.68
N GLY A 111 -1.13 -13.66 -2.92
CA GLY A 111 -0.19 -12.70 -2.35
C GLY A 111 -0.95 -11.63 -1.55
N PHE A 112 -0.39 -11.23 -0.42
CA PHE A 112 -0.89 -10.13 0.38
C PHE A 112 0.30 -9.42 1.02
N PHE A 113 0.25 -8.09 1.09
CA PHE A 113 1.20 -7.37 1.94
C PHE A 113 0.67 -6.03 2.41
N ASN A 114 1.11 -5.63 3.61
CA ASN A 114 1.09 -4.26 4.06
C ASN A 114 2.43 -3.60 3.73
N GLY A 115 2.39 -2.34 3.31
CA GLY A 115 3.61 -1.58 2.99
C GLY A 115 4.58 -1.47 4.17
N THR A 116 4.09 -1.51 5.41
CA THR A 116 4.91 -1.54 6.63
C THR A 116 5.87 -2.73 6.72
N SER A 117 5.56 -3.84 6.03
CA SER A 117 6.37 -5.06 6.05
C SER A 117 7.23 -5.24 4.80
N VAL A 118 7.00 -4.43 3.75
CA VAL A 118 7.64 -4.61 2.43
C VAL A 118 8.40 -3.38 1.96
N CYS A 119 7.93 -2.17 2.27
CA CYS A 119 8.49 -0.93 1.73
C CYS A 119 9.35 -0.23 2.78
N LEU A 120 10.68 -0.27 2.61
CA LEU A 120 11.61 0.53 3.42
C LEU A 120 11.24 2.03 3.38
N ARG A 121 11.03 2.65 4.53
CA ARG A 121 10.89 4.10 4.71
C ARG A 121 12.19 4.81 4.32
N VAL A 122 12.07 5.87 3.54
CA VAL A 122 13.20 6.73 3.16
C VAL A 122 13.17 7.98 4.04
N HIS A 123 14.07 8.05 5.01
CA HIS A 123 14.06 9.14 5.98
C HIS A 123 14.36 10.49 5.34
N GLY A 124 13.56 11.50 5.69
CA GLY A 124 13.60 12.85 5.17
C GLY A 124 12.82 13.05 3.86
N GLN A 125 12.12 12.02 3.37
CA GLN A 125 11.35 12.07 2.12
C GLN A 125 9.95 11.45 2.26
N GLU A 126 9.49 11.20 3.50
CA GLU A 126 8.22 10.55 3.81
C GLU A 126 7.01 11.29 3.25
N ASP A 127 7.03 12.63 3.28
CA ASP A 127 5.92 13.47 2.82
C ASP A 127 5.90 13.71 1.30
N THR A 128 6.84 13.10 0.57
CA THR A 128 6.88 13.18 -0.90
C THR A 128 6.04 12.06 -1.53
N PRO A 129 5.59 12.19 -2.79
CA PRO A 129 4.86 11.12 -3.45
C PRO A 129 5.69 9.85 -3.61
N HIS A 130 5.08 8.70 -3.32
CA HIS A 130 5.69 7.37 -3.44
C HIS A 130 4.97 6.58 -4.54
N GLN A 131 5.73 6.06 -5.51
CA GLN A 131 5.17 5.19 -6.54
C GLN A 131 5.33 3.72 -6.15
N LEU A 132 4.26 2.94 -6.25
CA LEU A 132 4.32 1.48 -6.18
C LEU A 132 4.12 0.88 -7.57
N THR A 133 5.03 -0.01 -7.97
CA THR A 133 4.97 -0.73 -9.25
C THR A 133 4.78 -2.21 -9.02
N LEU A 134 3.67 -2.73 -9.53
CA LEU A 134 3.30 -4.14 -9.60
C LEU A 134 3.17 -4.51 -11.07
N ALA A 135 4.29 -4.62 -11.78
CA ALA A 135 4.27 -4.87 -13.22
C ALA A 135 3.82 -6.31 -13.51
N ALA A 136 3.00 -6.50 -14.55
CA ALA A 136 2.41 -7.79 -14.91
C ALA A 136 3.38 -8.97 -15.14
N PRO A 137 4.54 -8.82 -15.84
CA PRO A 137 5.40 -9.98 -16.06
C PRO A 137 5.98 -10.50 -14.75
N GLY A 138 5.87 -11.81 -14.53
CA GLY A 138 6.39 -12.51 -13.36
C GLY A 138 5.35 -12.87 -12.30
N TRP A 139 4.10 -12.39 -12.40
CA TRP A 139 3.00 -12.86 -11.57
C TRP A 139 2.31 -14.07 -12.20
N PRO A 140 1.71 -14.98 -11.41
CA PRO A 140 0.95 -16.10 -11.94
C PRO A 140 -0.21 -15.66 -12.84
N THR A 141 -0.47 -16.45 -13.88
CA THR A 141 -1.57 -16.21 -14.82
C THR A 141 -2.91 -16.16 -14.09
N GLY A 142 -3.76 -15.21 -14.47
CA GLY A 142 -5.09 -15.03 -13.88
C GLY A 142 -5.11 -14.28 -12.56
N TRP A 143 -3.95 -13.93 -11.99
CA TRP A 143 -3.91 -13.05 -10.82
C TRP A 143 -4.40 -11.64 -11.16
N GLN A 144 -4.91 -10.97 -10.14
CA GLN A 144 -5.38 -9.61 -10.15
C GLN A 144 -4.76 -8.85 -8.97
N VAL A 145 -4.83 -7.52 -9.01
CA VAL A 145 -4.40 -6.61 -7.93
C VAL A 145 -5.61 -5.88 -7.37
N ALA A 146 -5.68 -5.79 -6.04
CA ALA A 146 -6.59 -4.89 -5.34
C ALA A 146 -5.83 -4.10 -4.27
N THR A 147 -6.02 -2.79 -4.27
CA THR A 147 -5.45 -1.85 -3.29
C THR A 147 -6.26 -0.55 -3.32
N ALA A 148 -6.16 0.25 -2.26
CA ALA A 148 -6.75 1.58 -2.18
C ALA A 148 -5.90 2.66 -2.88
N LEU A 149 -4.65 2.35 -3.22
CA LEU A 149 -3.76 3.31 -3.88
C LEU A 149 -4.32 3.82 -5.21
N SER A 150 -4.08 5.09 -5.49
CA SER A 150 -4.51 5.73 -6.74
C SER A 150 -3.76 5.12 -7.94
N PRO A 151 -4.45 4.54 -8.94
CA PRO A 151 -3.79 3.98 -10.12
C PRO A 151 -3.29 5.10 -11.05
N LEU A 152 -2.02 5.05 -11.44
CA LEU A 152 -1.46 5.93 -12.49
C LEU A 152 -1.65 5.33 -13.88
N LYS A 153 -1.28 4.06 -14.01
CA LYS A 153 -1.41 3.30 -15.27
C LYS A 153 -1.42 1.82 -14.93
N VAL A 154 -2.58 1.20 -15.04
CA VAL A 154 -2.80 -0.23 -14.74
C VAL A 154 -3.51 -0.92 -15.89
N ASN A 155 -3.29 -2.22 -16.03
CA ASN A 155 -4.04 -3.06 -16.96
C ASN A 155 -5.40 -3.48 -16.36
N LYS A 156 -6.19 -4.27 -17.11
CA LYS A 156 -7.51 -4.74 -16.68
C LYS A 156 -7.48 -5.58 -15.38
N SER A 157 -6.36 -6.25 -15.10
CA SER A 157 -6.16 -7.03 -13.87
C SER A 157 -5.58 -6.21 -12.73
N GLY A 158 -5.39 -4.90 -12.90
CA GLY A 158 -4.80 -4.01 -11.89
C GLY A 158 -3.28 -4.02 -11.84
N PHE A 159 -2.56 -4.77 -12.67
CA PHE A 159 -1.09 -4.68 -12.68
C PHE A 159 -0.63 -3.40 -13.36
N GLY A 160 0.33 -2.69 -12.76
CA GLY A 160 0.89 -1.46 -13.27
C GLY A 160 1.50 -0.56 -12.20
N HIS A 161 1.29 0.74 -12.33
CA HIS A 161 1.84 1.77 -11.44
C HIS A 161 0.74 2.45 -10.64
N TYR A 162 1.02 2.66 -9.37
CA TYR A 162 0.18 3.30 -8.37
C TYR A 162 0.93 4.44 -7.70
N LEU A 163 0.19 5.43 -7.22
CA LEU A 163 0.74 6.58 -6.50
C LEU A 163 0.11 6.66 -5.11
N ALA A 164 0.96 6.87 -4.11
CA ALA A 164 0.62 7.40 -2.80
C ALA A 164 1.15 8.83 -2.70
N ALA A 165 0.42 9.72 -2.04
CA ALA A 165 0.83 11.09 -1.78
C ALA A 165 1.98 11.16 -0.75
N SER A 166 2.11 10.15 0.12
CA SER A 166 3.14 10.05 1.15
C SER A 166 3.50 8.60 1.47
N TYR A 167 4.53 8.39 2.29
CA TYR A 167 4.87 7.08 2.85
C TYR A 167 3.74 6.54 3.73
N ASP A 168 3.02 7.41 4.45
CA ASP A 168 1.92 7.02 5.32
C ASP A 168 0.78 6.39 4.52
N GLU A 169 0.31 7.04 3.46
CA GLU A 169 -0.70 6.48 2.55
C GLU A 169 -0.22 5.19 1.87
N LEU A 170 1.06 5.12 1.50
CA LEU A 170 1.66 3.90 0.92
C LEU A 170 1.52 2.70 1.85
N VAL A 171 1.81 2.89 3.14
CA VAL A 171 1.81 1.78 4.11
C VAL A 171 0.45 1.51 4.75
N ASP A 172 -0.48 2.46 4.66
CA ASP A 172 -1.89 2.31 5.04
C ASP A 172 -2.76 1.70 3.91
N SER A 173 -2.19 1.51 2.72
CA SER A 173 -2.88 0.90 1.58
C SER A 173 -2.38 -0.53 1.33
N PRO A 174 -2.96 -1.56 1.98
CA PRO A 174 -2.58 -2.95 1.73
C PRO A 174 -2.82 -3.34 0.27
N VAL A 175 -2.11 -4.39 -0.15
CA VAL A 175 -2.21 -4.95 -1.49
C VAL A 175 -2.61 -6.41 -1.39
N GLU A 176 -3.70 -6.76 -2.08
CA GLU A 176 -4.17 -8.12 -2.27
C GLU A 176 -3.92 -8.56 -3.72
N LEU A 177 -3.38 -9.77 -3.88
CA LEU A 177 -2.93 -10.36 -5.14
C LEU A 177 -3.44 -11.79 -5.26
N GLY A 178 -3.96 -12.16 -6.41
CA GLY A 178 -4.40 -13.53 -6.63
C GLY A 178 -5.57 -13.66 -7.58
N ALA A 179 -6.04 -14.88 -7.75
CA ALA A 179 -7.36 -15.14 -8.30
C ALA A 179 -8.40 -14.96 -7.18
N PHE A 180 -8.97 -13.77 -7.07
CA PHE A 180 -9.99 -13.45 -6.08
C PHE A 180 -11.33 -13.11 -6.74
N TRP A 181 -12.40 -13.29 -5.98
CA TRP A 181 -13.70 -12.74 -6.33
C TRP A 181 -13.71 -11.23 -6.07
N SER A 182 -14.36 -10.47 -6.95
CA SER A 182 -14.53 -9.02 -6.80
C SER A 182 -15.96 -8.62 -7.13
N GLY A 183 -16.58 -7.86 -6.23
CA GLY A 183 -17.89 -7.24 -6.42
C GLY A 183 -17.84 -5.73 -6.26
N SER A 184 -18.87 -5.03 -6.70
CA SER A 184 -18.99 -3.58 -6.51
C SER A 184 -20.44 -3.20 -6.24
N PHE A 185 -20.63 -2.14 -5.46
CA PHE A 185 -21.93 -1.53 -5.17
C PHE A 185 -21.73 -0.03 -4.95
N THR A 186 -22.83 0.73 -4.86
CA THR A 186 -22.79 2.18 -4.58
C THR A 186 -23.64 2.45 -3.35
N ALA A 187 -23.04 3.02 -2.31
CA ALA A 187 -23.74 3.44 -1.10
C ALA A 187 -23.77 4.97 -1.06
N CYS A 188 -24.97 5.57 -1.03
CA CYS A 188 -25.15 7.03 -1.00
C CYS A 188 -24.33 7.81 -2.05
N GLY A 189 -24.16 7.24 -3.26
CA GLY A 189 -23.40 7.86 -4.35
C GLY A 189 -21.89 7.59 -4.33
N VAL A 190 -21.37 6.90 -3.30
CA VAL A 190 -19.95 6.53 -3.19
C VAL A 190 -19.75 5.10 -3.72
N PRO A 191 -18.90 4.90 -4.75
CA PRO A 191 -18.60 3.57 -5.27
C PRO A 191 -17.76 2.78 -4.27
N HIS A 192 -18.13 1.53 -4.03
CA HIS A 192 -17.42 0.58 -3.18
C HIS A 192 -17.03 -0.66 -3.99
N ARG A 193 -15.88 -1.24 -3.66
CA ARG A 193 -15.41 -2.50 -4.21
C ARG A 193 -15.11 -3.46 -3.07
N PHE A 194 -15.62 -4.68 -3.17
CA PHE A 194 -15.36 -5.75 -2.21
C PHE A 194 -14.53 -6.85 -2.88
N VAL A 195 -13.51 -7.34 -2.19
CA VAL A 195 -12.61 -8.40 -2.69
C VAL A 195 -12.56 -9.53 -1.69
N VAL A 196 -12.72 -10.76 -2.17
CA VAL A 196 -12.65 -11.98 -1.36
C VAL A 196 -11.66 -12.94 -2.00
N ALA A 197 -10.50 -13.08 -1.35
CA ALA A 197 -9.53 -14.11 -1.69
C ALA A 197 -10.07 -15.50 -1.34
N ALA A 198 -9.79 -16.49 -2.18
CA ALA A 198 -10.19 -17.89 -1.96
C ALA A 198 -11.69 -18.09 -1.67
N ALA A 199 -12.56 -17.35 -2.36
CA ALA A 199 -14.01 -17.54 -2.28
C ALA A 199 -14.40 -18.99 -2.63
N SER A 200 -15.17 -19.65 -1.77
CA SER A 200 -15.63 -21.02 -2.00
C SER A 200 -16.69 -21.09 -3.10
N ALA A 201 -16.96 -22.28 -3.62
CA ALA A 201 -18.02 -22.50 -4.60
C ALA A 201 -19.43 -22.15 -4.07
N SER A 202 -19.63 -22.21 -2.75
CA SER A 202 -20.89 -21.86 -2.08
C SER A 202 -20.98 -20.38 -1.67
N PHE A 203 -19.99 -19.56 -2.02
CA PHE A 203 -19.94 -18.16 -1.62
C PHE A 203 -21.02 -17.33 -2.33
N ASP A 204 -21.93 -16.75 -1.54
CA ASP A 204 -22.98 -15.85 -2.02
C ASP A 204 -22.51 -14.40 -2.03
N GLY A 205 -21.80 -14.02 -3.09
CA GLY A 205 -21.30 -12.66 -3.26
C GLY A 205 -22.40 -11.61 -3.43
N ALA A 206 -23.56 -11.98 -3.97
CA ALA A 206 -24.67 -11.04 -4.16
C ALA A 206 -25.27 -10.63 -2.82
N ARG A 207 -25.51 -11.61 -1.94
CA ARG A 207 -25.96 -11.34 -0.57
C ARG A 207 -24.94 -10.52 0.22
N LEU A 208 -23.65 -10.86 0.13
CA LEU A 208 -22.61 -10.07 0.80
C LEU A 208 -22.66 -8.60 0.39
N LEU A 209 -22.76 -8.31 -0.91
CA LEU A 209 -22.80 -6.92 -1.40
C LEU A 209 -24.05 -6.19 -0.90
N ALA A 210 -25.22 -6.82 -0.89
CA ALA A 210 -26.45 -6.22 -0.42
C ALA A 210 -26.40 -5.88 1.09
N ASP A 211 -25.89 -6.81 1.90
CA ASP A 211 -25.75 -6.64 3.34
C ASP A 211 -24.73 -5.53 3.67
N VAL A 212 -23.56 -5.54 3.01
CA VAL A 212 -22.52 -4.53 3.22
C VAL A 212 -22.98 -3.16 2.71
N GLN A 213 -23.69 -3.09 1.59
CA GLN A 213 -24.26 -1.83 1.11
C GLN A 213 -25.18 -1.20 2.16
N THR A 214 -26.07 -2.00 2.76
CA THR A 214 -26.98 -1.53 3.81
C THR A 214 -26.22 -0.96 5.01
N ILE A 215 -25.14 -1.62 5.43
CA ILE A 215 -24.28 -1.14 6.52
C ILE A 215 -23.59 0.18 6.15
N CYS A 216 -22.98 0.25 4.96
CA CYS A 216 -22.31 1.47 4.49
C CYS A 216 -23.27 2.65 4.39
N GLU A 217 -24.49 2.45 3.89
CA GLU A 217 -25.51 3.49 3.81
C GLU A 217 -25.95 3.96 5.21
N ALA A 218 -26.09 3.04 6.16
CA ALA A 218 -26.42 3.39 7.54
C ALA A 218 -25.33 4.27 8.18
N GLU A 219 -24.06 3.89 8.05
CA GLU A 219 -22.91 4.66 8.57
C GLU A 219 -22.80 6.04 7.89
N ILE A 220 -22.90 6.11 6.56
CA ILE A 220 -22.84 7.38 5.82
C ILE A 220 -23.96 8.30 6.28
N ASN A 221 -25.19 7.80 6.41
CA ASN A 221 -26.31 8.59 6.88
C ASN A 221 -26.12 9.04 8.34
N PHE A 222 -25.63 8.17 9.22
CA PHE A 222 -25.38 8.53 10.61
C PHE A 222 -24.41 9.71 10.74
N TRP A 223 -23.28 9.68 10.03
CA TRP A 223 -22.25 10.72 10.12
C TRP A 223 -22.51 11.97 9.24
N HIS A 224 -23.25 11.84 8.13
CA HIS A 224 -23.35 12.90 7.12
C HIS A 224 -24.77 13.39 6.80
N ALA A 225 -25.85 12.79 7.35
CA ALA A 225 -27.22 13.20 7.03
C ALA A 225 -27.52 14.67 7.39
N GLN A 226 -26.85 15.25 8.39
CA GLN A 226 -27.06 16.67 8.75
C GLN A 226 -26.42 17.66 7.75
N ALA A 227 -25.38 17.26 7.02
CA ALA A 227 -24.73 18.12 6.03
C ALA A 227 -25.58 18.31 4.75
N ALA A 228 -26.40 17.32 4.39
CA ALA A 228 -27.32 17.40 3.26
C ALA A 228 -28.55 18.31 3.54
N GLY A 229 -29.02 18.36 4.78
CA GLY A 229 -30.14 19.22 5.20
C GLY A 229 -29.80 20.71 5.32
N ALA A 230 -28.52 21.06 5.52
CA ALA A 230 -28.08 22.44 5.71
C ALA A 230 -28.11 23.29 4.42
N LYS A 231 -28.20 22.67 3.23
CA LYS A 231 -28.40 23.40 1.96
C LYS A 231 -29.87 23.78 1.70
N THR A 232 -30.80 23.46 2.61
CA THR A 232 -32.23 23.77 2.43
C THR A 232 -32.90 24.13 3.76
N LYS A 233 -32.45 25.22 4.40
CA LYS A 233 -33.26 26.13 5.24
C LYS A 233 -32.36 27.18 5.93
N GLN A 234 -32.12 28.31 5.25
CA GLN A 234 -31.98 29.58 5.97
C GLN A 234 -33.39 30.14 6.18
N THR A 235 -34.07 29.69 7.23
CA THR A 235 -35.15 30.45 7.86
C THR A 235 -34.58 31.09 9.11
N LYS A 236 -34.50 32.42 9.12
CA LYS A 236 -34.10 33.23 10.28
C LYS A 236 -35.04 32.95 11.44
N THR A 237 -34.56 32.28 12.48
CA THR A 237 -35.16 32.29 13.81
C THR A 237 -34.22 33.04 14.75
N LYS A 238 -34.69 34.18 15.28
CA LYS A 238 -34.01 34.98 16.30
C LYS A 238 -33.86 34.17 17.60
N ALA A 239 -32.74 34.36 18.30
CA ALA A 239 -32.48 33.76 19.60
C ALA A 239 -33.35 34.40 20.71
N PRO A 240 -33.63 33.68 21.82
CA PRO A 240 -34.68 34.04 22.79
C PRO A 240 -34.27 35.08 23.85
N HIS A 241 -33.11 35.72 23.75
CA HIS A 241 -32.56 36.55 24.84
C HIS A 241 -32.52 38.06 24.58
N ASP A 242 -33.18 38.57 23.54
CA ASP A 242 -33.43 40.01 23.40
C ASP A 242 -34.87 40.34 23.82
N ARG A 243 -35.06 40.55 25.13
CA ARG A 243 -36.10 41.41 25.71
C ARG A 243 -35.52 42.15 26.91
#